data_AF-A0A2I0H2P1-F1
#
_entry.id   AF-A0A2I0H2P1-F1
#
_cell.length_a   1.000
_cell.length_b   1.000
_cell.length_c   1.000
_cell.angle_alpha   90.00
_cell.angle_beta   90.00
_cell.angle_gamma   90.00
#
_symmetry.space_group_name_H-M   'P 1'
#
loop_
_entity.id
_entity.type
_entity.pdbx_description
1 polymer ?
#
loop_
_entity_poly.entity_id
_entity_poly.type
_entity_poly.pdbx_seq_one_letter_code
_entity_poly.pdbx_strand_id
1 'polypeptide(L)'
;GLLRLSENGTVELLTDEAEGVKFKLADGVDVAEDGTIYFTDASYKYGLNEATRDLLEGRPHGRLMSYCQKTKQTNVLVRDLYFANGVAVSPNQEFVVFCETNM
;
A
#
# COMPACT_ATOMS: atom_id res chain seq x y z
N GLY A 1 -4.04 6.39 3.71
CA GLY A 1 -4.69 5.07 3.70
C GLY A 1 -5.35 4.83 2.36
N LEU A 2 -6.12 3.76 2.22
CA LEU A 2 -6.81 3.42 0.97
C LEU A 2 -8.17 4.15 0.93
N LEU A 3 -8.38 4.94 -0.12
CA LEU A 3 -9.59 5.73 -0.33
C LEU A 3 -10.34 5.24 -1.57
N ARG A 4 -11.66 5.28 -1.53
CA ARG A 4 -12.53 5.09 -2.69
C ARG A 4 -13.17 6.41 -3.09
N LEU A 5 -13.02 6.77 -4.36
CA LEU A 5 -13.72 7.91 -4.95
C LEU A 5 -14.83 7.39 -5.86
N SER A 6 -16.07 7.83 -5.64
CA SER A 6 -17.19 7.53 -6.53
C SER A 6 -17.36 8.60 -7.61
N GLU A 7 -18.08 8.26 -8.68
CA GLU A 7 -18.34 9.16 -9.81
C GLU A 7 -19.02 10.49 -9.40
N ASN A 8 -19.81 10.48 -8.33
CA ASN A 8 -20.46 11.68 -7.79
C ASN A 8 -19.55 12.52 -6.86
N GLY A 9 -18.27 12.18 -6.73
CA GLY A 9 -17.30 12.92 -5.92
C GLY A 9 -17.27 12.54 -4.43
N THR A 10 -17.99 11.50 -4.01
CA THR A 10 -17.93 11.04 -2.61
C THR A 10 -16.61 10.30 -2.36
N VAL A 11 -15.88 10.72 -1.32
CA VAL A 11 -14.65 10.06 -0.86
C VAL A 11 -14.96 9.24 0.38
N GLU A 12 -14.64 7.95 0.33
CA GLU A 12 -14.78 7.02 1.45
C GLU A 12 -13.41 6.46 1.85
N LEU A 13 -13.15 6.39 3.16
CA LEU A 13 -11.99 5.69 3.71
C LEU A 13 -12.29 4.18 3.77
N LEU A 14 -11.53 3.37 3.04
CA LEU A 14 -11.65 1.91 3.05
C LEU A 14 -10.82 1.27 4.17
N THR A 15 -9.62 1.78 4.41
CA THR A 15 -8.72 1.34 5.49
C THR A 15 -7.60 2.37 5.73
N ASP A 16 -7.18 2.54 6.98
CA ASP A 16 -6.05 3.40 7.38
C ASP A 16 -5.00 2.71 8.27
N GLU A 17 -5.15 1.41 8.54
CA GLU A 17 -4.20 0.62 9.32
C GLU A 17 -4.23 -0.87 8.94
N ALA A 18 -3.14 -1.56 9.26
CA ALA A 18 -3.07 -3.00 9.28
C ALA A 18 -2.17 -3.46 10.43
N GLU A 19 -2.57 -4.55 11.09
CA GLU A 19 -1.85 -5.12 12.25
C GLU A 19 -1.63 -4.12 13.40
N GLY A 20 -2.58 -3.20 13.60
CA GLY A 20 -2.49 -2.14 14.61
C GLY A 20 -1.52 -1.00 14.26
N VAL A 21 -0.95 -1.00 13.05
CA VAL A 21 -0.03 0.04 12.58
C VAL A 21 -0.70 0.90 11.51
N LYS A 22 -0.86 2.19 11.83
CA LYS A 22 -1.42 3.20 10.91
C LYS A 22 -0.53 3.37 9.67
N PHE A 23 -1.17 3.53 8.51
CA PHE A 23 -0.47 3.91 7.29
C PHE A 23 -0.01 5.36 7.37
N LYS A 24 1.22 5.64 6.94
CA LYS A 24 1.76 7.01 6.91
C LYS A 24 2.04 7.48 5.49
N LEU A 25 2.41 6.57 4.59
CA LEU A 25 2.73 6.89 3.22
C LEU A 25 2.22 5.79 2.28
N ALA A 26 0.91 5.69 2.12
CA ALA A 26 0.32 4.87 1.06
C ALA A 26 0.71 5.44 -0.31
N ASP A 27 1.20 4.59 -1.22
CA ASP A 27 1.84 5.03 -2.47
C ASP A 27 1.21 4.35 -3.70
N GLY A 28 1.66 3.15 -4.06
CA GLY A 28 1.14 2.38 -5.18
C GLY A 28 -0.18 1.66 -4.88
N VAL A 29 -1.05 1.54 -5.87
CA VAL A 29 -2.29 0.77 -5.80
C VAL A 29 -2.60 0.14 -7.17
N ASP A 30 -3.09 -1.10 -7.14
CA ASP A 30 -3.63 -1.77 -8.32
C ASP A 30 -4.75 -2.74 -7.92
N VAL A 31 -5.63 -3.09 -8.86
CA VAL A 31 -6.87 -3.85 -8.59
C VAL A 31 -6.92 -5.10 -9.46
N ALA A 32 -7.03 -6.26 -8.83
CA ALA A 32 -7.22 -7.52 -9.54
C ALA A 32 -8.65 -7.69 -10.07
N GLU A 33 -8.84 -8.58 -11.05
CA GLU A 33 -10.16 -8.85 -11.66
C GLU A 33 -11.20 -9.34 -10.64
N ASP A 34 -10.78 -10.02 -9.58
CA ASP A 34 -11.65 -10.49 -8.50
C ASP A 34 -12.09 -9.37 -7.52
N GLY A 35 -11.58 -8.14 -7.70
CA GLY A 35 -11.84 -6.97 -6.90
C GLY A 35 -10.95 -6.83 -5.65
N THR A 36 -9.95 -7.70 -5.47
CA THR A 36 -8.90 -7.54 -4.47
C THR A 36 -8.04 -6.34 -4.84
N ILE A 37 -7.84 -5.44 -3.89
CA ILE A 37 -7.02 -4.24 -4.08
C ILE A 37 -5.66 -4.49 -3.46
N TYR A 38 -4.60 -4.43 -4.26
CA TYR A 38 -3.22 -4.48 -3.78
C TYR A 38 -2.69 -3.06 -3.66
N PHE A 39 -1.99 -2.76 -2.58
CA PHE A 39 -1.40 -1.44 -2.40
C PHE A 39 -0.15 -1.50 -1.52
N THR A 40 0.67 -0.46 -1.59
CA THR A 40 1.86 -0.31 -0.76
C THR A 40 1.70 0.80 0.27
N ASP A 41 2.41 0.66 1.38
CA ASP A 41 2.68 1.69 2.39
C ASP A 41 4.19 1.83 2.36
N ALA A 42 4.68 2.87 1.68
CA ALA A 42 6.10 3.06 1.42
C ALA A 42 6.90 3.18 2.72
N SER A 43 6.33 3.85 3.71
CA SER A 43 6.82 3.89 5.08
C SER A 43 5.65 3.99 6.04
N TYR A 44 5.55 3.07 6.99
CA TYR A 44 4.60 3.20 8.10
C TYR A 44 5.07 4.18 9.18
N LYS A 45 6.32 4.68 9.09
CA LYS A 45 6.94 5.56 10.09
C LYS A 45 6.87 7.03 9.67
N TYR A 46 7.19 7.33 8.41
CA TYR A 46 7.28 8.70 7.91
C TYR A 46 6.19 8.99 6.88
N GLY A 47 5.65 10.21 6.91
CA GLY A 47 4.75 10.69 5.87
C GLY A 47 5.49 11.32 4.68
N LEU A 48 4.74 11.78 3.68
CA LEU A 48 5.30 12.33 2.44
C LEU A 48 6.31 13.47 2.65
N ASN A 49 6.03 14.38 3.59
CA ASN A 49 6.93 15.51 3.90
C ASN A 49 8.28 15.08 4.50
N GLU A 50 8.40 13.83 4.91
CA GLU A 50 9.59 13.25 5.53
C GLU A 50 10.16 12.10 4.69
N ALA A 51 9.72 11.92 3.43
CA ALA A 51 10.17 10.84 2.56
C ALA A 51 11.71 10.82 2.41
N THR A 52 12.36 11.97 2.27
CA THR A 52 13.83 12.05 2.23
C THR A 52 14.47 11.52 3.52
N ARG A 53 13.83 11.68 4.69
CA ARG A 53 14.35 11.16 5.97
C ARG A 53 14.24 9.64 6.03
N ASP A 54 13.14 9.06 5.56
CA ASP A 54 12.99 7.60 5.51
C ASP A 54 14.05 6.98 4.59
N LEU A 55 14.25 7.57 3.40
CA LEU A 55 15.29 7.15 2.45
C LEU A 55 16.70 7.25 3.05
N LEU A 56 17.00 8.32 3.80
CA LEU A 56 18.30 8.49 4.47
C LEU A 56 18.49 7.57 5.68
N GLU A 57 17.41 7.25 6.40
CA GLU A 57 17.47 6.31 7.52
C GLU A 57 17.77 4.90 7.02
N GLY A 58 17.36 4.56 5.79
CA GLY A 58 17.72 3.31 5.12
C GLY A 58 17.21 2.10 5.89
N ARG A 59 15.97 2.19 6.40
CA ARG A 59 15.34 1.15 7.20
C ARG A 59 14.08 0.63 6.52
N PRO A 60 13.77 -0.67 6.68
CA PRO A 60 12.68 -1.30 5.96
C PRO A 60 11.31 -1.05 6.61
N HIS A 61 10.78 0.17 6.49
CA HIS A 61 9.45 0.52 7.02
C HIS A 61 8.31 0.31 6.02
N GLY A 62 8.61 -0.24 4.85
CA GLY A 62 7.65 -0.48 3.78
C GLY A 62 6.89 -1.78 3.96
N ARG A 63 5.68 -1.83 3.40
CA ARG A 63 4.83 -3.02 3.39
C ARG A 63 4.12 -3.16 2.05
N LEU A 64 3.76 -4.40 1.70
CA LEU A 64 2.80 -4.74 0.64
C LEU A 64 1.53 -5.31 1.27
N MET A 65 0.35 -4.83 0.86
CA MET A 65 -0.94 -5.18 1.44
C MET A 65 -1.95 -5.60 0.38
N SER A 66 -2.95 -6.36 0.82
CA SER A 66 -4.19 -6.58 0.08
C SER A 66 -5.39 -6.10 0.91
N TYR A 67 -6.42 -5.62 0.22
CA TYR A 67 -7.70 -5.26 0.80
C TYR A 67 -8.83 -5.97 0.07
N CYS A 68 -9.66 -6.68 0.82
CA CYS A 68 -10.85 -7.33 0.29
C CYS A 68 -12.10 -6.48 0.58
N GLN A 69 -12.75 -5.99 -0.46
CA GLN A 69 -13.95 -5.16 -0.32
C GLN A 69 -15.14 -5.89 0.33
N LYS A 70 -15.22 -7.22 0.17
CA LYS A 70 -16.31 -8.04 0.72
C LYS A 70 -16.18 -8.23 2.23
N THR A 71 -14.98 -8.54 2.71
CA THR A 71 -14.72 -8.77 4.14
C THR A 71 -14.32 -7.50 4.88
N LYS A 72 -13.99 -6.42 4.16
CA LYS A 72 -13.45 -5.16 4.69
C LYS A 72 -12.15 -5.36 5.48
N GLN A 73 -11.41 -6.42 5.16
CA GLN A 73 -10.14 -6.75 5.82
C GLN A 73 -8.95 -6.29 4.99
N THR A 74 -7.94 -5.78 5.71
CA THR A 74 -6.62 -5.48 5.15
C THR A 74 -5.62 -6.51 5.67
N ASN A 75 -4.90 -7.17 4.77
CA ASN A 75 -3.87 -8.14 5.12
C ASN A 75 -2.50 -7.62 4.68
N VAL A 76 -1.50 -7.73 5.56
CA VAL A 76 -0.11 -7.48 5.20
C VAL A 76 0.45 -8.74 4.56
N LEU A 77 0.83 -8.64 3.28
CA LEU A 77 1.37 -9.75 2.49
C LEU A 77 2.88 -9.87 2.65
N VAL A 78 3.57 -8.73 2.62
CA VAL A 78 5.03 -8.65 2.78
C VAL A 78 5.36 -7.49 3.72
N ARG A 79 6.30 -7.74 4.64
CA ARG A 79 6.82 -6.78 5.62
C ARG A 79 8.26 -6.43 5.28
N ASP A 80 8.77 -5.43 5.99
CA ASP A 80 10.19 -5.08 5.99
C ASP A 80 10.73 -4.80 4.56
N LEU A 81 9.98 -4.00 3.80
CA LEU A 81 10.39 -3.50 2.49
C LEU A 81 11.08 -2.14 2.62
N TYR A 82 12.08 -1.87 1.79
CA TYR A 82 12.75 -0.58 1.68
C TYR A 82 11.96 0.34 0.76
N PHE A 83 11.22 1.29 1.35
CA PHE A 83 10.44 2.29 0.61
C PHE A 83 9.57 1.67 -0.50
N ALA A 84 8.55 0.91 -0.11
CA ALA A 84 7.67 0.17 -1.03
C ALA A 84 6.83 1.14 -1.89
N ASN A 85 7.30 1.43 -3.10
CA ASN A 85 6.81 2.57 -3.89
C ASN A 85 5.60 2.19 -4.77
N GLY A 86 5.71 1.10 -5.53
CA GLY A 86 4.71 0.69 -6.51
C GLY A 86 4.28 -0.75 -6.38
N VAL A 87 3.10 -1.05 -6.92
CA VAL A 87 2.59 -2.41 -7.13
C VAL A 87 1.83 -2.49 -8.44
N ALA A 88 1.90 -3.64 -9.12
CA ALA A 88 1.12 -3.96 -10.31
C ALA A 88 0.69 -5.43 -10.28
N VAL A 89 -0.56 -5.70 -10.65
CA VAL A 89 -1.09 -7.05 -10.84
C VAL A 89 -0.71 -7.55 -12.23
N SER A 90 -0.24 -8.79 -12.31
CA SER A 90 0.05 -9.43 -13.60
C SER A 90 -1.20 -9.50 -14.49
N PRO A 91 -1.08 -9.32 -15.83
CA PRO A 91 -2.25 -9.37 -16.72
C PRO A 91 -3.04 -10.68 -16.63
N ASN A 92 -2.37 -11.80 -16.37
CA ASN A 92 -2.99 -13.12 -16.22
C ASN A 92 -3.42 -13.45 -14.77
N GLN A 93 -3.38 -12.48 -13.85
CA GLN A 93 -3.86 -12.61 -12.46
C GLN A 93 -3.13 -13.67 -11.61
N GLU A 94 -1.90 -14.05 -11.98
CA GLU A 94 -1.15 -15.11 -11.28
C GLU A 94 -0.23 -14.57 -10.17
N PHE A 95 0.27 -13.35 -10.32
CA PHE A 95 1.17 -12.71 -9.36
C PHE A 95 1.00 -11.19 -9.32
N VAL A 96 1.65 -10.57 -8.34
CA VAL A 96 1.83 -9.12 -8.25
C VAL A 96 3.32 -8.80 -8.25
N VAL A 97 3.69 -7.68 -8.87
CA VAL A 97 5.05 -7.12 -8.83
C VAL A 97 5.01 -5.89 -7.96
N PHE A 98 5.96 -5.74 -7.06
CA PHE A 98 6.16 -4.52 -6.29
C PHE A 98 7.61 -4.03 -6.44
N CYS A 99 7.87 -2.77 -6.09
CA CYS A 99 9.22 -2.22 -6.13
C CYS A 99 9.62 -1.53 -4.81
N GLU A 100 10.93 -1.58 -4.55
CA GLU A 100 11.60 -0.95 -3.41
C GLU A 100 12.47 0.21 -3.93
N THR A 101 12.40 1.38 -3.30
CA THR A 101 13.18 2.57 -3.70
C THR A 101 14.34 2.79 -2.74
N ASN A 102 15.42 2.05 -2.95
CA ASN A 102 16.83 2.27 -2.54
C ASN A 102 17.53 0.92 -2.28
N MET A 103 18.80 0.86 -2.65
CA MET A 103 19.83 -0.03 -2.08
C MET A 103 20.86 0.83 -1.36
#